data_AF-A0A661CJD5-F1
#
_entry.id   AF-A0A661CJD5-F1
#
_cell.length_a   1.000
_cell.length_b   1.000
_cell.length_c   1.000
_cell.angle_alpha   90.00
_cell.angle_beta   90.00
_cell.angle_gamma   90.00
#
_symmetry.space_group_name_H-M   'P 1'
#
loop_
_entity.id
_entity.type
_entity.pdbx_description
1 polymer ?
#
loop_
_entity_poly.entity_id
_entity_poly.type
_entity_poly.pdbx_seq_one_letter_code
_entity_poly.pdbx_strand_id
1 'polypeptide(L)'
;MSISNSKTMKTSVLSVTALAASSVWGKGGGPRLGVDLLTLDTLPVKNTTLCLPARQATRFGGLMPNTQSVVVDSMVKSFKVSFIVSELTAIEEDRVLFLVYSPSTSPSPGIITTDKGPELGLDMDELEMLGVYSLPTLFKAEQPETKVGLADASPTSKITVHVNFDTDKLNDMMRRGKETIYIQAAMIRVSELNNGLLENMILSEMDTLTFVSHECPAGTVESYEADDSGGIGKSSR
;
A
#
# COMPACT_ATOMS: atom_id res chain seq x y z
N MET A 1 -48.52 33.26 9.24
CA MET A 1 -47.14 33.00 8.77
C MET A 1 -46.59 31.84 9.57
N SER A 2 -46.49 30.66 8.96
CA SER A 2 -46.06 29.42 9.62
C SER A 2 -44.59 29.20 9.29
N ILE A 3 -43.71 29.22 10.30
CA ILE A 3 -42.29 28.92 10.14
C ILE A 3 -42.11 27.43 10.41
N SER A 4 -41.97 26.67 9.33
CA SER A 4 -41.62 25.25 9.33
C SER A 4 -40.12 25.10 9.64
N ASN A 5 -39.79 24.70 10.87
CA ASN A 5 -38.46 24.21 11.23
C ASN A 5 -38.41 22.71 10.91
N SER A 6 -37.92 22.36 9.71
CA SER A 6 -37.58 20.98 9.38
C SER A 6 -36.25 20.61 10.05
N LYS A 7 -36.35 19.73 11.05
CA LYS A 7 -35.21 18.98 11.60
C LYS A 7 -34.78 17.93 10.59
N THR A 8 -33.58 18.06 10.05
CA THR A 8 -32.83 16.91 9.51
C THR A 8 -31.33 17.11 9.74
N MET A 9 -30.91 16.93 11.00
CA MET A 9 -29.53 16.55 11.31
C MET A 9 -29.44 15.04 11.22
N LYS A 10 -28.62 14.53 10.30
CA LYS A 10 -27.85 13.28 10.40
C LYS A 10 -26.92 13.19 9.19
N THR A 11 -25.97 14.12 9.14
CA THR A 11 -24.73 13.90 8.40
C THR A 11 -23.79 13.23 9.40
N SER A 12 -23.79 11.90 9.41
CA SER A 12 -22.74 11.14 10.10
C SER A 12 -21.45 11.36 9.33
N VAL A 13 -20.75 12.43 9.65
CA VAL A 13 -19.34 12.59 9.33
C VAL A 13 -18.65 11.44 10.06
N LEU A 14 -18.29 10.39 9.34
CA LEU A 14 -17.39 9.36 9.85
C LEU A 14 -16.11 10.09 10.25
N SER A 15 -15.97 10.26 11.56
CA SER A 15 -14.77 10.74 12.22
C SER A 15 -13.60 9.90 11.70
N VAL A 16 -12.76 10.51 10.87
CA VAL A 16 -11.44 9.98 10.53
C VAL A 16 -10.59 10.11 11.79
N THR A 17 -10.83 9.22 12.73
CA THR A 17 -9.89 8.90 13.81
C THR A 17 -9.01 7.76 13.27
N ALA A 18 -8.19 8.09 12.27
CA ALA A 18 -6.99 7.32 12.04
C ALA A 18 -6.04 7.70 13.19
N LEU A 19 -6.11 6.93 14.27
CA LEU A 19 -5.05 6.92 15.27
C LEU A 19 -3.74 6.74 14.50
N ALA A 20 -2.85 7.73 14.61
CA ALA A 20 -1.47 7.58 14.21
C ALA A 20 -0.96 6.31 14.89
N ALA A 21 -0.78 5.24 14.12
CA ALA A 21 -0.03 4.09 14.55
C ALA A 21 1.43 4.55 14.58
N SER A 22 1.83 5.24 15.64
CA SER A 22 3.23 5.33 16.00
C SER A 22 3.67 3.91 16.30
N SER A 23 4.37 3.30 15.36
CA SER A 23 5.06 2.04 15.59
C SER A 23 5.95 2.24 16.82
N VAL A 24 5.77 1.36 17.81
CA VAL A 24 6.58 1.27 19.01
C VAL A 24 7.97 0.78 18.60
N TRP A 25 8.78 1.69 18.05
CA TRP A 25 10.23 1.57 17.90
C TRP A 25 10.95 2.69 18.64
N GLY A 26 10.41 3.03 19.82
CA GLY A 26 11.06 3.88 20.80
C GLY A 26 12.18 3.15 21.54
N LYS A 27 13.34 3.00 20.90
CA LYS A 27 14.72 3.01 21.44
C LYS A 27 15.68 2.27 20.51
N GLY A 28 16.41 3.04 19.69
CA GLY A 28 17.64 2.60 19.04
C GLY A 28 17.51 2.17 17.57
N GLY A 29 18.09 2.97 16.68
CA GLY A 29 18.71 2.51 15.42
C GLY A 29 17.83 1.98 14.28
N GLY A 30 16.50 1.91 14.41
CA GLY A 30 15.62 1.42 13.34
C GLY A 30 15.48 2.41 12.16
N PRO A 31 15.08 1.92 10.96
CA PRO A 31 14.78 2.77 9.81
C PRO A 31 13.69 3.81 10.12
N ARG A 32 13.86 5.03 9.62
CA ARG A 32 12.89 6.11 9.76
C ARG A 32 11.84 6.02 8.66
N LEU A 33 10.58 5.98 9.05
CA LEU A 33 9.45 5.95 8.11
C LEU A 33 9.41 7.22 7.26
N GLY A 34 9.15 7.04 5.96
CA GLY A 34 9.15 8.09 4.94
C GLY A 34 10.52 8.59 4.48
N VAL A 35 11.60 8.21 5.19
CA VAL A 35 12.96 8.66 4.92
C VAL A 35 13.87 7.50 4.53
N ASP A 36 13.79 6.39 5.26
CA ASP A 36 14.59 5.17 5.03
C ASP A 36 13.68 3.97 4.64
N LEU A 37 12.36 4.07 4.85
CA LEU A 37 11.36 3.01 4.59
C LEU A 37 10.01 3.62 4.22
N LEU A 38 9.33 3.07 3.20
CA LEU A 38 7.92 3.34 2.92
C LEU A 38 7.03 2.24 3.51
N THR A 39 5.75 2.52 3.74
CA THR A 39 4.75 1.50 4.05
C THR A 39 3.83 1.27 2.87
N LEU A 40 3.50 0.01 2.58
CA LEU A 40 2.64 -0.43 1.49
C LEU A 40 1.53 -1.32 2.05
N ASP A 41 0.29 -0.85 1.96
CA ASP A 41 -0.89 -1.62 2.33
C ASP A 41 -1.70 -2.02 1.09
N THR A 42 -2.12 -3.27 1.01
CA THR A 42 -3.03 -3.74 -0.04
C THR A 42 -4.48 -3.83 0.47
N LEU A 43 -5.43 -3.26 -0.28
CA LEU A 43 -6.87 -3.27 0.04
C LEU A 43 -7.72 -3.78 -1.15
N PRO A 44 -8.70 -4.67 -0.91
CA PRO A 44 -9.68 -5.05 -1.93
C PRO A 44 -10.63 -3.88 -2.22
N VAL A 45 -11.06 -3.73 -3.48
CA VAL A 45 -11.98 -2.63 -3.87
C VAL A 45 -13.21 -3.09 -4.61
N LYS A 46 -13.07 -3.77 -5.76
CA LYS A 46 -14.21 -4.10 -6.60
C LYS A 46 -14.06 -5.47 -7.21
N ASN A 47 -15.12 -6.28 -7.10
CA ASN A 47 -15.18 -7.66 -7.61
C ASN A 47 -13.97 -8.50 -7.18
N THR A 48 -13.49 -8.25 -5.96
CA THR A 48 -12.30 -8.88 -5.42
C THR A 48 -12.69 -9.54 -4.11
N THR A 49 -12.38 -10.84 -3.97
CA THR A 49 -12.43 -11.52 -2.69
C THR A 49 -11.01 -11.71 -2.22
N LEU A 50 -10.65 -11.03 -1.12
CA LEU A 50 -9.34 -11.17 -0.51
C LEU A 50 -9.41 -12.19 0.63
N CYS A 51 -8.49 -13.14 0.62
CA CYS A 51 -8.36 -14.20 1.61
C CYS A 51 -7.14 -13.94 2.48
N LEU A 52 -7.35 -13.85 3.79
CA LEU A 52 -6.28 -13.65 4.76
C LEU A 52 -5.99 -14.93 5.57
N PRO A 53 -4.71 -15.26 5.84
CA PRO A 53 -4.36 -16.44 6.63
C PRO A 53 -4.75 -16.29 8.12
N ALA A 54 -5.23 -17.38 8.72
CA ALA A 54 -5.74 -17.43 10.10
C ALA A 54 -4.85 -16.80 11.17
N ARG A 55 -3.53 -16.93 11.01
CA ARG A 55 -2.54 -16.54 12.03
C ARG A 55 -2.21 -15.05 12.02
N GLN A 56 -2.64 -14.30 11.01
CA GLN A 56 -2.34 -12.87 10.86
C GLN A 56 -3.55 -11.97 11.17
N ALA A 57 -4.78 -12.51 11.14
CA ALA A 57 -6.00 -11.78 11.49
C ALA A 57 -6.07 -11.31 12.97
N THR A 58 -5.37 -11.99 13.90
CA THR A 58 -5.44 -11.70 15.34
C THR A 58 -4.43 -10.67 15.86
N ARG A 59 -3.57 -10.12 14.99
CA ARG A 59 -2.64 -9.01 15.31
C ARG A 59 -3.05 -7.68 14.66
N PHE A 60 -4.33 -7.56 14.29
CA PHE A 60 -4.87 -6.42 13.55
C PHE A 60 -4.92 -5.14 14.40
N GLY A 61 -3.92 -4.29 14.18
CA GLY A 61 -3.91 -2.88 14.57
C GLY A 61 -4.27 -1.93 13.42
N GLY A 62 -4.86 -2.44 12.32
CA GLY A 62 -5.30 -1.64 11.17
C GLY A 62 -4.44 -1.74 9.90
N LEU A 63 -3.40 -2.58 9.87
CA LEU A 63 -2.58 -2.86 8.68
C LEU A 63 -2.92 -4.25 8.13
N MET A 64 -3.05 -4.35 6.81
CA MET A 64 -3.28 -5.64 6.14
C MET A 64 -1.97 -6.46 6.14
N PRO A 65 -2.04 -7.81 6.13
CA PRO A 65 -0.81 -8.61 6.09
C PRO A 65 -0.15 -8.52 4.72
N ASN A 66 1.19 -8.56 4.68
CA ASN A 66 1.98 -8.53 3.45
C ASN A 66 1.87 -9.80 2.59
N THR A 67 1.07 -10.78 3.01
CA THR A 67 0.82 -11.99 2.23
C THR A 67 -0.67 -12.24 2.18
N GLN A 68 -1.22 -12.14 0.98
CA GLN A 68 -2.65 -12.22 0.76
C GLN A 68 -2.93 -13.11 -0.45
N SER A 69 -4.10 -13.76 -0.45
CA SER A 69 -4.58 -14.46 -1.63
C SER A 69 -5.80 -13.74 -2.19
N VAL A 70 -5.85 -13.60 -3.51
CA VAL A 70 -6.97 -12.96 -4.22
C VAL A 70 -7.70 -14.03 -5.03
N VAL A 71 -9.00 -14.18 -4.79
CA VAL A 71 -9.82 -15.06 -5.62
C VAL A 71 -10.11 -14.38 -6.95
N VAL A 72 -9.79 -15.07 -8.03
CA VAL A 72 -10.06 -14.64 -9.40
C VAL A 72 -11.35 -15.31 -9.87
N ASP A 73 -12.41 -14.52 -10.05
CA ASP A 73 -13.65 -14.97 -10.66
C ASP A 73 -13.58 -14.80 -12.18
N SER A 74 -13.55 -15.93 -12.90
CA SER A 74 -13.50 -15.97 -14.37
C SER A 74 -14.72 -15.33 -15.05
N MET A 75 -15.82 -15.10 -14.32
CA MET A 75 -17.01 -14.43 -14.85
C MET A 75 -16.86 -12.92 -14.94
N VAL A 76 -15.87 -12.35 -14.25
CA VAL A 76 -15.61 -10.91 -14.24
C VAL A 76 -14.42 -10.60 -15.16
N LYS A 77 -14.55 -9.61 -16.04
CA LYS A 77 -13.48 -9.22 -16.98
C LYS A 77 -12.24 -8.65 -16.29
N SER A 78 -12.45 -7.91 -15.20
CA SER A 78 -11.37 -7.29 -14.43
C SER A 78 -11.80 -6.99 -13.01
N PHE A 79 -10.86 -7.04 -12.08
CA PHE A 79 -11.08 -6.63 -10.69
C PHE A 79 -10.08 -5.54 -10.29
N LYS A 80 -10.39 -4.83 -9.20
CA LYS A 80 -9.59 -3.69 -8.75
C LYS A 80 -9.05 -3.91 -7.34
N VAL A 81 -7.75 -3.72 -7.21
CA VAL A 81 -7.02 -3.71 -5.94
C VAL A 81 -6.44 -2.32 -5.72
N SER A 82 -6.52 -1.82 -4.50
CA SER A 82 -5.86 -0.60 -4.07
C SER A 82 -4.56 -0.92 -3.36
N PHE A 83 -3.53 -0.14 -3.66
CA PHE A 83 -2.28 -0.12 -2.92
C PHE A 83 -2.13 1.26 -2.27
N ILE A 84 -1.97 1.31 -0.96
CA ILE A 84 -1.79 2.55 -0.23
C ILE A 84 -0.32 2.64 0.18
N VAL A 85 0.38 3.60 -0.40
CA VAL A 85 1.72 3.98 0.04
C VAL A 85 1.58 5.09 1.08
N SER A 86 2.01 4.82 2.31
CA SER A 86 1.86 5.73 3.44
C SER A 86 3.19 6.35 3.89
N GLU A 87 3.08 7.33 4.78
CA GLU A 87 4.21 7.95 5.50
C GLU A 87 5.20 8.69 4.59
N LEU A 88 4.72 9.23 3.48
CA LEU A 88 5.53 10.05 2.57
C LEU A 88 5.87 11.37 3.27
N THR A 89 7.07 11.48 3.85
CA THR A 89 7.48 12.69 4.57
C THR A 89 7.73 13.84 3.61
N ALA A 90 7.43 15.06 4.05
CA ALA A 90 7.75 16.26 3.32
C ALA A 90 9.25 16.48 3.11
N ILE A 91 9.59 16.83 1.88
CA ILE A 91 10.93 17.25 1.46
C ILE A 91 10.79 18.36 0.43
N GLU A 92 11.76 19.28 0.43
CA GLU A 92 11.87 20.43 -0.46
C GLU A 92 12.36 20.03 -1.88
N GLU A 93 11.88 18.88 -2.38
CA GLU A 93 12.21 18.40 -3.72
C GLU A 93 11.09 17.49 -4.26
N ASP A 94 10.89 17.53 -5.57
CA ASP A 94 9.99 16.63 -6.27
C ASP A 94 10.53 15.19 -6.24
N ARG A 95 9.62 14.23 -6.14
CA ARG A 95 9.94 12.80 -6.13
C ARG A 95 9.11 12.05 -7.14
N VAL A 96 9.58 10.86 -7.51
CA VAL A 96 8.83 9.90 -8.31
C VAL A 96 8.61 8.66 -7.48
N LEU A 97 7.36 8.20 -7.43
CA LEU A 97 6.95 6.94 -6.83
C LEU A 97 6.63 5.94 -7.93
N PHE A 98 7.29 4.80 -7.87
CA PHE A 98 7.04 3.63 -8.70
C PHE A 98 6.30 2.59 -7.86
N LEU A 99 5.27 1.98 -8.45
CA LEU A 99 4.71 0.73 -7.97
C LEU A 99 5.11 -0.35 -8.98
N VAL A 100 5.92 -1.30 -8.54
CA VAL A 100 6.49 -2.35 -9.40
C VAL A 100 6.08 -3.71 -8.90
N TYR A 101 6.00 -4.67 -9.81
CA TYR A 101 5.77 -6.06 -9.48
C TYR A 101 6.68 -6.99 -10.27
N SER A 102 6.90 -8.19 -9.74
CA SER A 102 7.52 -9.30 -10.45
C SER A 102 6.88 -10.62 -10.00
N PRO A 103 6.71 -11.62 -10.89
CA PRO A 103 6.25 -12.95 -10.50
C PRO A 103 7.33 -13.76 -9.76
N SER A 104 8.56 -13.24 -9.66
CA SER A 104 9.68 -13.91 -8.98
C SER A 104 10.46 -12.92 -8.12
N THR A 105 11.13 -13.45 -7.09
CA THR A 105 12.07 -12.69 -6.27
C THR A 105 13.50 -13.00 -6.69
N SER A 106 14.38 -12.04 -6.47
CA SER A 106 15.81 -12.23 -6.68
C SER A 106 16.48 -12.71 -5.38
N PRO A 107 17.39 -13.71 -5.44
CA PRO A 107 18.16 -14.15 -4.27
C PRO A 107 19.20 -13.10 -3.81
N SER A 108 19.52 -12.13 -4.67
CA SER A 108 20.40 -11.01 -4.38
C SER A 108 19.74 -9.70 -4.81
N PRO A 109 19.83 -8.62 -4.03
CA PRO A 109 19.21 -7.36 -4.39
C PRO A 109 19.72 -6.86 -5.73
N GLY A 110 18.82 -6.60 -6.68
CA GLY A 110 19.18 -6.05 -7.98
C GLY A 110 19.73 -4.62 -7.88
N ILE A 111 19.28 -3.89 -6.84
CA ILE A 111 19.74 -2.56 -6.48
C ILE A 111 19.93 -2.54 -4.96
N ILE A 112 21.16 -2.29 -4.53
CA ILE A 112 21.47 -2.04 -3.12
C ILE A 112 21.08 -0.60 -2.83
N THR A 113 20.12 -0.42 -1.93
CA THR A 113 19.66 0.91 -1.49
C THR A 113 20.37 1.29 -0.19
N THR A 114 19.84 2.28 0.54
CA THR A 114 20.44 2.74 1.80
C THR A 114 20.65 1.61 2.81
N ASP A 115 21.75 1.66 3.57
CA ASP A 115 22.18 0.65 4.56
C ASP A 115 21.15 0.36 5.67
N LYS A 116 20.07 1.13 5.75
CA LYS A 116 19.04 1.07 6.79
C LYS A 116 17.68 0.64 6.27
N GLY A 117 17.45 0.68 4.96
CA GLY A 117 16.16 0.40 4.34
C GLY A 117 16.06 -1.03 3.79
N PRO A 118 14.88 -1.45 3.33
CA PRO A 118 14.74 -2.70 2.59
C PRO A 118 15.43 -2.57 1.22
N GLU A 119 15.94 -3.70 0.73
CA GLU A 119 16.55 -3.80 -0.60
C GLU A 119 15.50 -4.16 -1.66
N LEU A 120 15.83 -3.95 -2.94
CA LEU A 120 14.96 -4.34 -4.04
C LEU A 120 15.05 -5.86 -4.25
N GLY A 121 14.09 -6.59 -3.69
CA GLY A 121 14.03 -8.05 -3.70
C GLY A 121 13.33 -8.67 -4.91
N LEU A 122 12.88 -7.86 -5.87
CA LEU A 122 12.18 -8.31 -7.08
C LEU A 122 13.18 -8.82 -8.12
N ASP A 123 12.81 -9.86 -8.87
CA ASP A 123 13.57 -10.27 -10.05
C ASP A 123 13.43 -9.20 -11.14
N MET A 124 14.56 -8.60 -11.52
CA MET A 124 14.67 -7.50 -12.46
C MET A 124 14.38 -7.92 -13.91
N ASP A 125 14.59 -9.19 -14.26
CA ASP A 125 14.36 -9.69 -15.62
C ASP A 125 12.87 -9.82 -15.94
N GLU A 126 12.04 -9.98 -14.90
CA GLU A 126 10.58 -10.12 -15.00
C GLU A 126 9.83 -8.95 -14.34
N LEU A 127 10.55 -7.87 -14.03
CA LEU A 127 9.98 -6.69 -13.37
C LEU A 127 9.11 -5.89 -14.35
N GLU A 128 7.91 -5.56 -13.90
CA GLU A 128 6.97 -4.70 -14.61
C GLU A 128 6.47 -3.56 -13.71
N MET A 129 6.22 -2.39 -14.32
CA MET A 129 5.67 -1.22 -13.63
C MET A 129 4.14 -1.27 -13.63
N LEU A 130 3.52 -1.28 -12.45
CA LEU A 130 2.08 -1.10 -12.27
C LEU A 130 1.68 0.37 -12.35
N GLY A 131 2.56 1.29 -11.95
CA GLY A 131 2.29 2.72 -12.00
C GLY A 131 3.51 3.59 -11.69
N VAL A 132 3.46 4.83 -12.21
CA VAL A 132 4.46 5.88 -11.99
C VAL A 132 3.74 7.16 -11.58
N TYR A 133 4.16 7.77 -10.48
CA TYR A 133 3.49 8.92 -9.88
C TYR A 133 4.49 10.02 -9.54
N SER A 134 4.26 11.22 -10.09
CA SER A 134 5.01 12.41 -9.70
C SER A 134 4.47 12.96 -8.39
N LEU A 135 5.36 13.08 -7.40
CA LEU A 135 5.05 13.61 -6.08
C LEU A 135 5.61 15.02 -5.99
N PRO A 136 4.75 16.05 -5.90
CA PRO A 136 5.25 17.41 -5.77
C PRO A 136 5.95 17.60 -4.43
N THR A 137 6.89 18.53 -4.43
CA THR A 137 7.55 19.07 -3.24
C THR A 137 6.53 19.44 -2.16
N LEU A 138 6.80 19.02 -0.92
CA LEU A 138 6.01 19.38 0.25
C LEU A 138 6.87 20.19 1.21
N PHE A 139 6.42 21.38 1.55
CA PHE A 139 7.16 22.28 2.44
C PHE A 139 6.86 21.97 3.91
N LYS A 140 7.88 22.08 4.75
CA LYS A 140 7.73 22.04 6.20
C LYS A 140 7.39 23.43 6.71
N ALA A 141 6.29 23.57 7.44
CA ALA A 141 5.94 24.82 8.10
C ALA A 141 6.61 24.86 9.48
N GLU A 142 7.41 25.87 9.79
CA GLU A 142 7.97 26.02 11.14
C GLU A 142 6.84 26.05 12.20
N GLN A 143 7.04 25.31 13.29
CA GLN A 143 6.09 25.29 14.41
C GLN A 143 6.67 26.08 15.57
N PRO A 144 5.85 26.88 16.28
CA PRO A 144 6.30 27.56 17.47
C PRO A 144 6.57 26.54 18.58
N GLU A 145 7.66 26.75 19.34
CA GLU A 145 7.93 25.96 20.55
C GLU A 145 6.84 26.23 21.59
N THR A 146 6.25 25.16 22.12
CA THR A 146 5.24 25.24 23.18
C THR A 146 5.87 24.89 24.53
N LYS A 147 5.16 25.17 25.63
CA LYS A 147 5.58 24.79 26.99
C LYS A 147 5.77 23.27 27.18
N VAL A 148 5.24 22.47 26.27
CA VAL A 148 5.30 21.00 26.30
C VAL A 148 6.36 20.44 25.34
N GLY A 149 6.94 21.31 24.50
CA GLY A 149 7.94 20.95 23.49
C GLY A 149 7.61 21.51 22.10
N LEU A 150 8.40 21.08 21.12
CA LEU A 150 8.28 21.43 19.71
C LEU A 150 7.66 20.26 18.94
N ALA A 151 6.62 20.53 18.15
CA ALA A 151 6.03 19.52 17.27
C ALA A 151 6.92 19.30 16.04
N ASP A 152 7.08 18.04 15.60
CA ASP A 152 7.62 17.78 14.28
C ASP A 152 6.58 18.17 13.23
N ALA A 153 6.93 19.20 12.47
CA ALA A 153 6.05 19.82 11.49
C ALA A 153 6.04 19.12 10.14
N SER A 154 6.81 18.05 9.96
CA SER A 154 6.95 17.37 8.67
C SER A 154 5.62 16.72 8.30
N PRO A 155 4.80 17.28 7.37
CA PRO A 155 3.56 16.62 7.01
C PRO A 155 3.89 15.28 6.34
N THR A 156 3.10 14.28 6.69
CA THR A 156 3.13 12.96 6.05
C THR A 156 1.92 12.85 5.12
N SER A 157 2.14 12.46 3.88
CA SER A 157 1.05 12.17 2.93
C SER A 157 0.89 10.66 2.72
N LYS A 158 -0.27 10.30 2.17
CA LYS A 158 -0.60 8.95 1.72
C LYS A 158 -1.07 9.01 0.28
N ILE A 159 -0.72 8.00 -0.50
CA ILE A 159 -1.13 7.87 -1.90
C ILE A 159 -1.82 6.54 -2.07
N THR A 160 -3.00 6.56 -2.67
CA THR A 160 -3.74 5.36 -3.02
C THR A 160 -3.66 5.15 -4.53
N VAL A 161 -3.15 3.99 -4.92
CA VAL A 161 -3.00 3.54 -6.30
C VAL A 161 -4.02 2.46 -6.56
N HIS A 162 -4.89 2.66 -7.55
CA HIS A 162 -5.86 1.65 -7.97
C HIS A 162 -5.35 0.91 -9.20
N VAL A 163 -5.08 -0.39 -9.06
CA VAL A 163 -4.67 -1.25 -10.16
C VAL A 163 -5.87 -2.08 -10.60
N ASN A 164 -6.18 -2.03 -11.91
CA ASN A 164 -7.19 -2.89 -12.51
C ASN A 164 -6.48 -4.09 -13.12
N PHE A 165 -6.74 -5.27 -12.56
CA PHE A 165 -6.19 -6.52 -13.05
C PHE A 165 -7.15 -7.12 -14.09
N ASP A 166 -6.59 -7.50 -15.25
CA ASP A 166 -7.31 -8.19 -16.31
C ASP A 166 -7.37 -9.69 -16.00
N THR A 167 -8.57 -10.22 -15.88
CA THR A 167 -8.80 -11.61 -15.47
C THR A 167 -8.26 -12.60 -16.50
N ASP A 168 -8.32 -12.29 -17.80
CA ASP A 168 -7.82 -13.19 -18.85
C ASP A 168 -6.29 -13.29 -18.78
N LYS A 169 -5.62 -12.15 -18.61
CA LYS A 169 -4.15 -12.13 -18.42
C LYS A 169 -3.72 -12.88 -17.16
N LEU A 170 -4.44 -12.68 -16.06
CA LEU A 170 -4.15 -13.40 -14.82
C LEU A 170 -4.40 -14.90 -14.95
N ASN A 171 -5.47 -15.31 -15.62
CA ASN A 171 -5.73 -16.72 -15.91
C ASN A 171 -4.58 -17.34 -16.73
N ASP A 172 -4.05 -16.62 -17.71
CA ASP A 172 -2.90 -17.09 -18.48
C ASP A 172 -1.62 -17.15 -17.64
N MET A 173 -1.39 -16.20 -16.73
CA MET A 173 -0.28 -16.27 -15.76
C MET A 173 -0.40 -17.49 -14.83
N MET A 174 -1.58 -17.72 -14.25
CA MET A 174 -1.85 -18.88 -13.39
C MET A 174 -1.65 -20.21 -14.14
N ARG A 175 -2.10 -20.31 -15.41
CA ARG A 175 -1.87 -21.50 -16.25
C ARG A 175 -0.38 -21.78 -16.49
N ARG A 176 0.47 -20.76 -16.44
CA ARG A 176 1.93 -20.87 -16.59
C ARG A 176 2.65 -21.10 -15.26
N GLY A 177 1.93 -21.29 -14.15
CA GLY A 177 2.50 -21.47 -12.81
C GLY A 177 3.09 -20.18 -12.23
N LYS A 178 2.54 -19.02 -12.62
CA LYS A 178 2.91 -17.69 -12.12
C LYS A 178 1.74 -17.03 -11.41
N GLU A 179 1.11 -17.77 -10.50
CA GLU A 179 -0.03 -17.31 -9.71
C GLU A 179 0.34 -16.33 -8.59
N THR A 180 1.62 -16.24 -8.22
CA THR A 180 2.09 -15.30 -7.19
C THR A 180 2.81 -14.13 -7.85
N ILE A 181 2.52 -12.92 -7.36
CA ILE A 181 3.28 -11.72 -7.65
C ILE A 181 3.78 -11.08 -6.37
N TYR A 182 4.97 -10.51 -6.46
CA TYR A 182 5.63 -9.72 -5.44
C TYR A 182 5.60 -8.26 -5.85
N ILE A 183 5.20 -7.38 -4.95
CA ILE A 183 4.96 -5.98 -5.22
C ILE A 183 5.79 -5.15 -4.25
N GLN A 184 6.41 -4.10 -4.76
CA GLN A 184 7.17 -3.16 -3.94
C GLN A 184 6.96 -1.75 -4.46
N ALA A 185 6.85 -0.80 -3.54
CA ALA A 185 6.87 0.63 -3.86
C ALA A 185 8.31 1.13 -3.77
N ALA A 186 8.71 1.97 -4.72
CA ALA A 186 10.02 2.60 -4.76
C ALA A 186 9.87 4.10 -4.98
N MET A 187 10.50 4.91 -4.13
CA MET A 187 10.47 6.37 -4.27
C MET A 187 11.88 6.92 -4.40
N ILE A 188 12.06 7.82 -5.36
CA ILE A 188 13.34 8.48 -5.63
C ILE A 188 13.13 9.98 -5.81
N ARG A 189 14.14 10.78 -5.51
CA ARG A 189 14.15 12.20 -5.87
C ARG A 189 14.35 12.37 -7.36
N VAL A 190 13.73 13.41 -7.94
CA VAL A 190 13.85 13.67 -9.38
C VAL A 190 15.31 13.97 -9.76
N SER A 191 16.07 14.68 -8.93
CA SER A 191 17.49 14.93 -9.21
C SER A 191 18.32 13.65 -9.24
N GLU A 192 18.10 12.74 -8.30
CA GLU A 192 18.82 11.47 -8.19
C GLU A 192 18.47 10.53 -9.35
N LEU A 193 17.19 10.46 -9.71
CA LEU A 193 16.73 9.70 -10.88
C LEU A 193 17.40 10.20 -12.17
N ASN A 194 17.45 11.51 -12.37
CA ASN A 194 18.09 12.11 -13.55
C ASN A 194 19.60 11.88 -13.59
N ASN A 195 20.23 11.70 -12.43
CA ASN A 195 21.65 11.38 -12.30
C ASN A 195 21.95 9.88 -12.29
N GLY A 196 20.93 9.02 -12.36
CA GLY A 196 21.06 7.56 -12.32
C GLY A 196 21.46 6.99 -10.95
N LEU A 197 21.26 7.74 -9.87
CA LEU A 197 21.63 7.35 -8.50
C LEU A 197 20.51 6.53 -7.85
N LEU A 198 20.27 5.33 -8.38
CA LEU A 198 19.19 4.44 -7.95
C LEU A 198 19.42 3.85 -6.54
N GLU A 199 20.64 3.90 -6.02
CA GLU A 199 20.97 3.50 -4.65
C GLU A 199 20.30 4.37 -3.57
N ASN A 200 19.86 5.58 -3.93
CA ASN A 200 19.19 6.49 -3.01
C ASN A 200 17.66 6.30 -2.98
N MET A 201 17.16 5.24 -3.65
CA MET A 201 15.75 4.88 -3.57
C MET A 201 15.34 4.49 -2.15
N ILE A 202 14.18 4.99 -1.75
CA ILE A 202 13.49 4.56 -0.54
C ILE A 202 12.46 3.52 -0.97
N LEU A 203 12.57 2.32 -0.43
CA LEU A 203 11.72 1.18 -0.78
C LEU A 203 10.71 0.90 0.33
N SER A 204 9.56 0.33 -0.03
CA SER A 204 8.65 -0.28 0.94
C SER A 204 9.09 -1.69 1.30
N GLU A 205 8.46 -2.27 2.31
CA GLU A 205 8.34 -3.72 2.39
C GLU A 205 7.74 -4.32 1.11
N MET A 206 8.05 -5.60 0.89
CA MET A 206 7.50 -6.35 -0.23
C MET A 206 6.16 -6.98 0.19
N ASP A 207 5.14 -6.75 -0.62
CA ASP A 207 3.83 -7.39 -0.53
C ASP A 207 3.74 -8.56 -1.49
N THR A 208 3.02 -9.60 -1.09
CA THR A 208 2.82 -10.83 -1.87
C THR A 208 1.34 -11.03 -2.12
N LEU A 209 0.93 -11.06 -3.38
CA LEU A 209 -0.41 -11.43 -3.81
C LEU A 209 -0.36 -12.77 -4.54
N THR A 210 -1.14 -13.73 -4.05
CA THR A 210 -1.31 -15.02 -4.71
C THR A 210 -2.71 -15.12 -5.29
N PHE A 211 -2.82 -15.29 -6.59
CA PHE A 211 -4.09 -15.46 -7.27
C PHE A 211 -4.55 -16.91 -7.17
N VAL A 212 -5.81 -17.12 -6.80
CA VAL A 212 -6.41 -18.45 -6.68
C VAL A 212 -7.70 -18.52 -7.47
N SER A 213 -7.95 -19.66 -8.10
CA SER A 213 -9.20 -19.89 -8.82
C SER A 213 -10.33 -20.25 -7.85
N HIS A 214 -11.48 -19.60 -8.02
CA HIS A 214 -12.78 -19.94 -7.41
C HIS A 214 -12.95 -19.70 -5.90
N GLU A 215 -12.09 -20.24 -5.04
CA GLU A 215 -12.31 -20.23 -3.58
C GLU A 215 -11.03 -19.92 -2.79
N CYS A 216 -11.23 -19.37 -1.59
CA CYS A 216 -10.13 -19.12 -0.66
C CYS A 216 -9.48 -20.43 -0.17
N PRO A 217 -8.15 -20.50 -0.04
CA PRO A 217 -7.47 -21.69 0.46
C PRO A 217 -7.94 -22.09 1.87
N ALA A 218 -7.99 -23.39 2.15
CA ALA A 218 -8.35 -23.91 3.48
C ALA A 218 -7.42 -23.31 4.57
N GLY A 219 -8.01 -22.77 5.64
CA GLY A 219 -7.27 -22.09 6.71
C GLY A 219 -7.23 -20.56 6.62
N THR A 220 -7.97 -19.96 5.68
CA THR A 220 -8.28 -18.52 5.68
C THR A 220 -9.40 -18.21 6.66
N VAL A 221 -9.26 -17.17 7.48
CA VAL A 221 -10.22 -16.89 8.58
C VAL A 221 -11.24 -15.83 8.20
N GLU A 222 -10.91 -14.92 7.28
CA GLU A 222 -11.80 -13.84 6.87
C GLU A 222 -11.68 -13.62 5.36
N SER A 223 -12.83 -13.65 4.68
CA SER A 223 -13.00 -13.17 3.31
C SER A 223 -13.60 -11.77 3.36
N TYR A 224 -12.99 -10.82 2.65
CA TYR A 224 -13.53 -9.47 2.52
C TYR A 224 -13.97 -9.22 1.10
N GLU A 225 -15.19 -8.71 0.95
CA GLU A 225 -15.72 -8.20 -0.30
C GLU A 225 -15.79 -6.68 -0.21
N ALA A 226 -15.33 -6.02 -1.24
CA ALA A 226 -15.40 -4.58 -1.32
C ALA A 226 -16.51 -4.16 -2.29
N ASP A 227 -17.33 -3.21 -1.85
CA ASP A 227 -18.44 -2.69 -2.62
C ASP A 227 -17.98 -1.67 -3.68
N ASP A 228 -18.89 -1.27 -4.56
CA ASP A 228 -18.61 -0.30 -5.64
C ASP A 228 -18.10 1.07 -5.14
N SER A 229 -18.18 1.35 -3.83
CA SER A 229 -17.73 2.58 -3.17
C SER A 229 -16.40 2.40 -2.42
N GLY A 230 -15.78 1.21 -2.48
CA GLY A 230 -14.58 0.86 -1.73
C GLY A 230 -14.82 0.58 -0.24
N GLY A 231 -16.09 0.39 0.17
CA GLY A 231 -16.45 -0.08 1.50
C GLY A 231 -16.10 -1.56 1.64
N ILE A 232 -15.26 -1.91 2.63
CA ILE A 232 -14.83 -3.29 2.89
C ILE A 232 -15.81 -3.93 3.88
N GLY A 233 -16.56 -4.93 3.43
CA GLY A 233 -17.43 -5.75 4.26
C GLY A 233 -16.83 -7.13 4.48
N LYS A 234 -17.03 -7.72 5.67
CA LYS A 234 -16.76 -9.15 5.87
C LYS A 234 -17.76 -9.92 5.01
N SER A 235 -17.26 -10.71 4.06
CA SER A 235 -18.10 -11.58 3.24
C SER A 235 -18.67 -12.69 4.11
N SER A 236 -19.98 -12.93 3.99
CA SER A 236 -20.74 -13.84 4.85
C SER A 236 -20.94 -15.22 4.21
N ARG A 237 -20.03 -15.66 3.33
CA ARG A 237 -20.08 -17.02 2.78
C ARG A 237 -19.56 -18.05 3.77
#